data_AF-A0A2T4V845-F1
#
_entry.id   AF-A0A2T4V845-F1
#
_cell.length_a   1.000
_cell.length_b   1.000
_cell.length_c   1.000
_cell.angle_alpha   90.00
_cell.angle_beta   90.00
_cell.angle_gamma   90.00
#
_symmetry.space_group_name_H-M   'P 1'
#
loop_
_entity.id
_entity.type
_entity.pdbx_description
1 polymer ?
#
loop_
_entity_poly.entity_id
_entity_poly.type
_entity_poly.pdbx_seq_one_letter_code
_entity_poly.pdbx_strand_id
1 'polypeptide(L)'
;MRYDLLLQSMVPGTPFDSDRVEALLETRGAKVQPGGGRAWLLENGSVEIHPLREGGQWVATEVRVPLMDRTELVREVVPKLAELAKEAGVRFFDPQLGRELSAHDDGMVADQYQRTAHYAGEMMGLASAMPISTTESEGFQPTTKIVFGVIGFFTLLYLLVDWINGQLGG
;
A
#
# COMPACT_ATOMS: atom_id res chain seq x y z
N MET A 1 -12.07 -4.64 2.31
CA MET A 1 -11.02 -4.66 1.28
C MET A 1 -11.10 -3.36 0.47
N ARG A 2 -9.99 -2.87 -0.07
CA ARG A 2 -9.89 -1.55 -0.73
C ARG A 2 -9.01 -1.59 -1.97
N TYR A 3 -9.16 -0.60 -2.82
CA TYR A 3 -8.30 -0.30 -3.96
C TYR A 3 -7.57 1.00 -3.69
N ASP A 4 -6.24 0.96 -3.74
CA ASP A 4 -5.40 2.07 -3.33
C ASP A 4 -4.81 2.78 -4.56
N LEU A 5 -4.95 4.09 -4.58
CA LEU A 5 -4.37 5.00 -5.56
C LEU A 5 -3.45 5.99 -4.86
N LEU A 6 -2.43 6.49 -5.55
CA LEU A 6 -1.41 7.36 -4.94
C LEU A 6 -1.30 8.72 -5.64
N LEU A 7 -1.15 9.77 -4.83
CA LEU A 7 -0.62 11.06 -5.24
C LEU A 7 0.80 11.17 -4.70
N GLN A 8 1.80 11.30 -5.56
CA GLN A 8 3.22 11.30 -5.18
C GLN A 8 3.99 12.42 -5.87
N SER A 9 5.21 12.72 -5.42
CA SER A 9 6.04 13.76 -6.04
C SER A 9 6.24 13.54 -7.55
N MET A 10 6.36 14.63 -8.31
CA MET A 10 6.62 14.56 -9.76
C MET A 10 7.92 13.83 -10.09
N VAL A 11 8.93 14.02 -9.26
CA VAL A 11 10.23 13.38 -9.42
C VAL A 11 10.43 12.39 -8.27
N PRO A 12 10.72 11.11 -8.56
CA PRO A 12 11.02 10.14 -7.52
C PRO A 12 12.16 10.62 -6.61
N GLY A 13 11.99 10.45 -5.30
CA GLY A 13 12.99 10.85 -4.30
C GLY A 13 13.01 12.34 -3.95
N THR A 14 12.18 13.18 -4.58
CA THR A 14 12.00 14.57 -4.14
C THR A 14 10.94 14.68 -3.05
N PRO A 15 10.99 15.72 -2.20
CA PRO A 15 9.93 15.97 -1.22
C PRO A 15 8.54 16.04 -1.87
N PHE A 16 7.56 15.49 -1.17
CA PHE A 16 6.14 15.55 -1.54
C PHE A 16 5.51 16.80 -0.93
N ASP A 17 4.85 17.61 -1.76
CA ASP A 17 4.14 18.82 -1.31
C ASP A 17 2.75 18.44 -0.77
N SER A 18 2.73 17.95 0.48
CA SER A 18 1.50 17.53 1.16
C SER A 18 0.54 18.69 1.36
N ASP A 19 1.05 19.87 1.69
CA ASP A 19 0.24 21.04 2.07
C ASP A 19 -0.64 21.50 0.90
N ARG A 20 -0.07 21.49 -0.31
CA ARG A 20 -0.82 21.82 -1.53
C ARG A 20 -1.91 20.80 -1.82
N VAL A 21 -1.62 19.51 -1.67
CA VAL A 21 -2.63 18.45 -1.84
C VAL A 21 -3.74 18.58 -0.81
N GLU A 22 -3.41 18.83 0.45
CA GLU A 22 -4.40 19.02 1.52
C GLU A 22 -5.31 20.23 1.27
N ALA A 23 -4.75 21.37 0.86
CA ALA A 23 -5.53 22.57 0.56
C ALA A 23 -6.54 22.34 -0.59
N LEU A 24 -6.13 21.62 -1.63
CA LEU A 24 -6.98 21.28 -2.77
C LEU A 24 -8.09 20.29 -2.40
N LEU A 25 -7.79 19.32 -1.53
CA LEU A 25 -8.78 18.39 -0.99
C LEU A 25 -9.83 19.12 -0.14
N GLU A 26 -9.40 20.05 0.70
CA GLU A 26 -10.29 20.86 1.52
C GLU A 26 -11.24 21.71 0.68
N THR A 27 -10.70 22.38 -0.34
CA THR A 27 -11.46 23.19 -1.29
C THR A 27 -12.52 22.36 -2.03
N ARG A 28 -12.24 21.08 -2.27
CA ARG A 28 -13.15 20.10 -2.89
C ARG A 28 -14.12 19.44 -1.90
N GLY A 29 -14.12 19.89 -0.63
CA GLY A 29 -15.07 19.45 0.38
C GLY A 29 -14.66 18.20 1.16
N ALA A 30 -13.44 17.68 0.98
CA ALA A 30 -12.95 16.54 1.77
C ALA A 30 -12.83 16.92 3.26
N LYS A 31 -13.50 16.14 4.13
CA LYS A 31 -13.64 16.43 5.56
C LYS A 31 -12.67 15.60 6.38
N VAL A 32 -12.03 16.20 7.37
CA VAL A 32 -11.16 15.49 8.31
C VAL A 32 -11.93 14.41 9.07
N GLN A 33 -11.32 13.23 9.25
CA GLN A 33 -11.91 12.13 10.02
C GLN A 33 -11.29 12.00 11.42
N PRO A 34 -12.07 11.55 12.42
CA PRO A 34 -11.53 11.10 13.70
C PRO A 34 -10.61 9.88 13.46
N GLY A 35 -9.32 10.02 13.71
CA GLY A 35 -8.32 8.99 13.41
C GLY A 35 -7.25 9.40 12.39
N GLY A 36 -7.39 10.58 11.80
CA GLY A 36 -6.47 11.11 10.79
C GLY A 36 -7.00 10.92 9.37
N GLY A 37 -6.37 11.63 8.43
CA GLY A 37 -6.83 11.64 7.04
C GLY A 37 -8.15 12.39 6.84
N ARG A 38 -8.76 12.19 5.67
CA ARG A 38 -9.98 12.85 5.22
C ARG A 38 -10.93 11.86 4.54
N ALA A 39 -12.23 12.10 4.68
CA ALA A 39 -13.27 11.49 3.86
C ALA A 39 -13.61 12.45 2.72
N TRP A 40 -13.64 11.96 1.49
CA TRP A 40 -14.18 12.71 0.36
C TRP A 40 -15.47 12.05 -0.12
N LEU A 41 -16.59 12.71 0.17
CA LEU A 41 -17.91 12.29 -0.28
C LEU A 41 -18.11 12.73 -1.73
N LEU A 42 -18.40 11.77 -2.58
CA LEU A 42 -18.61 11.87 -4.02
C LEU A 42 -20.04 11.43 -4.37
N GLU A 43 -20.43 11.53 -5.64
CA GLU A 43 -21.79 11.19 -6.07
C GLU A 43 -22.07 9.69 -5.90
N ASN A 44 -21.10 8.84 -6.21
CA ASN A 44 -21.27 7.38 -6.21
C ASN A 44 -20.78 6.69 -4.92
N GLY A 45 -20.40 7.46 -3.90
CA GLY A 45 -19.93 6.94 -2.62
C GLY A 45 -18.89 7.84 -1.96
N SER A 46 -18.14 7.29 -1.01
CA SER A 46 -17.07 8.01 -0.32
C SER A 46 -15.74 7.28 -0.45
N VAL A 47 -14.66 8.04 -0.55
CA VAL A 47 -13.29 7.53 -0.46
C VAL A 47 -12.61 8.06 0.80
N GLU A 48 -11.67 7.28 1.32
CA GLU A 48 -10.79 7.72 2.39
C GLU A 48 -9.46 8.18 1.82
N ILE A 49 -8.88 9.21 2.42
CA ILE A 49 -7.64 9.83 1.97
C ILE A 49 -6.70 9.95 3.15
N HIS A 50 -5.52 9.37 3.04
CA HIS A 50 -4.59 9.25 4.16
C HIS A 50 -3.17 9.66 3.77
N PRO A 51 -2.40 10.23 4.71
CA PRO A 51 -0.98 10.41 4.51
C PRO A 51 -0.29 9.03 4.45
N LEU A 52 0.49 8.78 3.40
CA LEU A 52 1.49 7.71 3.39
C LEU A 52 2.79 8.26 3.97
N ARG A 53 3.24 7.68 5.09
CA ARG A 53 4.43 8.11 5.79
C ARG A 53 5.51 7.04 5.82
N GLU A 54 6.74 7.43 5.52
CA GLU A 54 7.94 6.61 5.66
C GLU A 54 8.91 7.33 6.60
N GLY A 55 9.34 6.66 7.68
CA GLY A 55 10.20 7.30 8.69
C GLY A 55 9.58 8.54 9.36
N GLY A 56 8.25 8.66 9.38
CA GLY A 56 7.51 9.82 9.88
C GLY A 56 7.33 10.95 8.86
N GLN A 57 8.06 10.94 7.74
CA GLN A 57 7.92 11.90 6.66
C GLN A 57 6.74 11.53 5.77
N TRP A 58 5.93 12.52 5.38
CA TRP A 58 4.85 12.33 4.42
C TRP A 58 5.44 12.24 3.00
N VAL A 59 5.35 11.05 2.39
CA VAL A 59 5.99 10.77 1.09
C VAL A 59 5.00 10.70 -0.07
N ALA A 60 3.73 10.40 0.21
CA ALA A 60 2.64 10.40 -0.77
C ALA A 60 1.29 10.53 -0.05
N THR A 61 0.23 10.83 -0.78
CA THR A 61 -1.16 10.72 -0.29
C THR A 61 -1.82 9.51 -0.90
N GLU A 62 -2.33 8.61 -0.05
CA GLU A 62 -3.06 7.42 -0.44
C GLU A 62 -4.56 7.74 -0.51
N VAL A 63 -5.20 7.35 -1.60
CA VAL A 63 -6.65 7.43 -1.79
C VAL A 63 -7.20 6.02 -1.87
N ARG A 64 -8.02 5.67 -0.89
CA ARG A 64 -8.56 4.34 -0.67
C ARG A 64 -10.00 4.30 -1.14
N VAL A 65 -10.22 3.58 -2.23
CA VAL A 65 -11.55 3.34 -2.78
C VAL A 65 -12.08 2.03 -2.17
N PRO A 66 -13.23 2.01 -1.48
CA PRO A 66 -13.78 0.76 -0.96
C PRO A 66 -14.09 -0.18 -2.13
N LEU A 67 -13.72 -1.47 -2.03
CA LEU A 67 -14.11 -2.45 -3.04
C LEU A 67 -15.61 -2.74 -2.92
N MET A 68 -16.31 -2.61 -4.04
CA MET A 68 -17.73 -2.86 -4.23
C MET A 68 -17.93 -3.59 -5.56
N ASP A 69 -19.05 -4.30 -5.72
CA ASP A 69 -19.39 -5.02 -6.96
C ASP A 69 -19.65 -4.11 -8.17
N ARG A 70 -19.62 -2.79 -7.97
CA ARG A 70 -19.98 -1.76 -8.93
C ARG A 70 -18.81 -0.79 -9.14
N THR A 71 -18.67 -0.27 -10.36
CA THR A 71 -17.45 0.48 -10.79
C THR A 71 -17.64 1.99 -10.86
N GLU A 72 -18.82 2.50 -10.58
CA GLU A 72 -19.17 3.91 -10.77
C GLU A 72 -18.33 4.81 -9.87
N LEU A 73 -18.07 4.39 -8.61
CA LEU A 73 -17.22 5.15 -7.70
C LEU A 73 -15.79 5.27 -8.22
N VAL A 74 -15.16 4.18 -8.67
CA VAL A 74 -13.77 4.27 -9.18
C VAL A 74 -13.71 5.08 -10.47
N ARG A 75 -14.73 4.97 -11.34
CA ARG A 75 -14.86 5.78 -12.56
C ARG A 75 -15.05 7.26 -12.29
N GLU A 76 -15.66 7.62 -11.16
CA GLU A 76 -15.78 9.01 -10.70
C GLU A 76 -14.47 9.51 -10.06
N VAL A 77 -13.81 8.66 -9.25
CA VAL A 77 -12.61 9.02 -8.50
C VAL A 77 -11.41 9.30 -9.41
N VAL A 78 -11.18 8.48 -10.42
CA VAL A 78 -10.02 8.59 -11.32
C VAL A 78 -9.89 9.96 -11.99
N PRO A 79 -10.91 10.48 -12.71
CA PRO A 79 -10.79 11.80 -13.35
C PRO A 79 -10.68 12.94 -12.33
N LYS A 80 -11.38 12.86 -11.19
CA LYS A 80 -11.29 13.89 -10.13
C LYS A 80 -9.92 13.94 -9.47
N LEU A 81 -9.28 12.79 -9.25
CA LEU A 81 -7.91 12.72 -8.73
C LEU A 81 -6.88 13.15 -9.77
N ALA A 82 -7.08 12.82 -11.04
CA ALA A 82 -6.19 13.30 -12.09
C ALA A 82 -6.22 14.84 -12.22
N GLU A 83 -7.39 15.46 -12.10
CA GLU A 83 -7.54 16.91 -12.06
C GLU A 83 -6.84 17.52 -10.83
N LEU A 84 -7.08 16.95 -9.65
CA LEU A 84 -6.41 17.38 -8.42
C LEU A 84 -4.89 17.25 -8.53
N ALA A 85 -4.39 16.13 -9.06
CA ALA A 85 -2.96 15.87 -9.21
C ALA A 85 -2.30 16.90 -10.14
N LYS A 86 -2.96 17.21 -11.27
CA LYS A 86 -2.53 18.25 -12.20
C LYS A 86 -2.47 19.62 -11.53
N GLU A 87 -3.48 19.99 -10.76
CA GLU A 87 -3.52 21.26 -10.01
C GLU A 87 -2.49 21.32 -8.88
N ALA A 88 -2.21 20.19 -8.23
CA ALA A 88 -1.18 20.07 -7.21
C ALA A 88 0.24 20.02 -7.81
N GLY A 89 0.39 19.71 -9.10
CA GLY A 89 1.70 19.44 -9.69
C GLY A 89 2.35 18.20 -9.07
N VAL A 90 1.57 17.12 -8.92
CA VAL A 90 1.99 15.82 -8.39
C VAL A 90 1.59 14.71 -9.37
N ARG A 91 2.21 13.53 -9.25
CA ARG A 91 1.86 12.35 -10.05
C ARG A 91 0.69 11.62 -9.46
N PHE A 92 -0.24 11.20 -10.30
CA PHE A 92 -1.32 10.29 -9.95
C PHE A 92 -0.97 8.89 -10.42
N PHE A 93 -0.88 7.92 -9.50
CA PHE A 93 -0.29 6.62 -9.78
C PHE A 93 -1.13 5.47 -9.26
N ASP A 94 -1.18 4.40 -10.01
CA ASP A 94 -1.83 3.15 -9.65
C ASP A 94 -0.76 2.09 -9.34
N PRO A 95 -0.61 1.67 -8.06
CA PRO A 95 0.33 0.62 -7.67
C PRO A 95 0.04 -0.74 -8.28
N GLN A 96 -1.23 -1.07 -8.55
CA GLN A 96 -1.64 -2.36 -9.09
C GLN A 96 -1.36 -2.47 -10.58
N LEU A 97 -1.46 -1.34 -11.30
CA LEU A 97 -1.07 -1.24 -12.70
C LEU A 97 0.41 -0.87 -12.89
N GLY A 98 1.09 -0.44 -11.84
CA GLY A 98 2.50 -0.05 -11.87
C GLY A 98 2.76 1.18 -12.75
N ARG A 99 1.77 2.08 -12.93
CA ARG A 99 1.89 3.21 -13.86
C ARG A 99 1.21 4.47 -13.38
N GLU A 100 1.65 5.58 -13.98
CA GLU A 100 0.99 6.87 -13.85
C GLU A 100 -0.33 6.88 -14.64
N LEU A 101 -1.32 7.56 -14.07
CA LEU A 101 -2.68 7.67 -14.54
C LEU A 101 -3.01 9.09 -14.98
N SER A 102 -3.94 9.19 -15.92
CA SER A 102 -4.57 10.41 -16.40
C SER A 102 -6.09 10.34 -16.20
N ALA A 103 -6.79 11.43 -16.52
CA ALA A 103 -8.25 11.48 -16.44
C ALA A 103 -8.96 10.52 -17.43
N HIS A 104 -8.24 9.97 -18.42
CA HIS A 104 -8.79 9.06 -19.44
C HIS A 104 -8.53 7.58 -19.15
N ASP A 105 -7.85 7.27 -18.04
CA ASP A 105 -7.50 5.89 -17.67
C ASP A 105 -8.59 5.22 -16.79
N ASP A 106 -9.77 5.83 -16.62
CA ASP A 106 -10.84 5.34 -15.73
C ASP A 106 -11.33 3.93 -16.11
N GLY A 107 -11.43 3.64 -17.40
CA GLY A 107 -11.85 2.31 -17.87
C GLY A 107 -10.85 1.21 -17.49
N MET A 108 -9.56 1.45 -17.72
CA MET A 108 -8.50 0.49 -17.38
C MET A 108 -8.40 0.27 -15.86
N VAL A 109 -8.52 1.34 -15.06
CA VAL A 109 -8.52 1.25 -13.60
C VAL A 109 -9.78 0.52 -13.12
N ALA A 110 -10.94 0.78 -13.70
CA ALA A 110 -12.19 0.09 -13.37
C ALA A 110 -12.09 -1.42 -13.62
N ASP A 111 -11.46 -1.83 -14.73
CA ASP A 111 -11.25 -3.25 -15.03
C ASP A 111 -10.35 -3.93 -14.00
N GLN A 112 -9.26 -3.26 -13.59
CA GLN A 112 -8.36 -3.76 -12.55
C GLN A 112 -9.05 -3.79 -11.19
N TYR A 113 -9.81 -2.77 -10.86
CA TYR A 113 -10.63 -2.70 -9.66
C TYR A 113 -11.62 -3.86 -9.58
N GLN A 114 -12.31 -4.18 -10.68
CA GLN A 114 -13.26 -5.29 -10.72
C GLN A 114 -12.58 -6.64 -10.53
N ARG A 115 -11.39 -6.85 -11.13
CA ARG A 115 -10.58 -8.05 -10.88
C ARG A 115 -10.23 -8.17 -9.40
N THR A 116 -9.75 -7.10 -8.78
CA THR A 116 -9.38 -7.07 -7.36
C THR A 116 -10.59 -7.33 -6.47
N ALA A 117 -11.76 -6.74 -6.78
CA ALA A 117 -13.01 -6.98 -6.07
C ALA A 117 -13.46 -8.44 -6.17
N HIS A 118 -13.38 -9.04 -7.35
CA HIS A 118 -13.75 -10.43 -7.59
C HIS A 118 -12.92 -11.40 -6.74
N TYR A 119 -11.59 -11.28 -6.78
CA TYR A 119 -10.70 -12.13 -5.98
C TYR A 119 -10.90 -11.93 -4.47
N ALA A 120 -11.14 -10.70 -4.03
CA ALA A 120 -11.46 -10.43 -2.63
C ALA A 120 -12.76 -11.14 -2.20
N GLY A 121 -13.77 -11.15 -3.06
CA GLY A 121 -15.02 -11.88 -2.85
C GLY A 121 -14.83 -13.39 -2.79
N GLU A 122 -14.05 -13.96 -3.72
CA GLU A 122 -13.75 -15.40 -3.75
C GLU A 122 -13.00 -15.87 -2.49
N MET A 123 -12.00 -15.11 -2.02
CA MET A 123 -11.26 -15.46 -0.80
C MET A 123 -12.15 -15.43 0.44
N MET A 124 -13.05 -14.44 0.55
CA MET A 124 -14.03 -14.42 1.66
C MET A 124 -15.06 -15.54 1.54
N GLY A 125 -15.48 -15.89 0.32
CA GLY A 125 -16.38 -17.02 0.04
C GLY A 125 -15.75 -18.38 0.38
N LEU A 126 -14.49 -18.59 0.02
CA LEU A 126 -13.72 -19.80 0.35
C LEU A 126 -13.46 -19.92 1.86
N ALA A 127 -13.14 -18.81 2.54
CA ALA A 127 -13.00 -18.80 3.99
C ALA A 127 -14.33 -19.14 4.72
N SER A 128 -15.46 -18.80 4.10
CA SER A 128 -16.80 -19.10 4.62
C SER A 128 -17.27 -20.54 4.29
N ALA A 129 -16.67 -21.19 3.28
CA ALA A 129 -17.04 -22.52 2.80
C ALA A 129 -16.13 -23.65 3.33
N MET A 130 -14.98 -23.33 3.93
CA MET A 130 -14.17 -24.33 4.62
C MET A 130 -14.68 -24.51 6.05
N PRO A 131 -15.12 -25.72 6.46
CA PRO A 131 -15.27 -25.99 7.89
C PRO A 131 -13.89 -25.82 8.51
N ILE A 132 -13.74 -24.80 9.36
CA ILE A 132 -12.57 -24.63 10.20
C ILE A 132 -12.60 -25.80 11.19
N SER A 133 -11.92 -26.89 10.86
CA SER A 133 -11.44 -27.83 11.87
C SER A 133 -10.43 -27.06 12.70
N THR A 134 -10.86 -26.60 13.87
CA THR A 134 -9.99 -26.05 14.91
C THR A 134 -9.13 -27.18 15.50
N THR A 135 -8.19 -27.70 14.71
CA THR A 135 -7.02 -28.34 15.30
C THR A 135 -6.07 -27.24 15.72
N GLU A 136 -5.94 -27.06 17.04
CA GLU A 136 -4.97 -26.20 17.69
C GLU A 136 -3.62 -26.23 16.96
N SER A 137 -3.11 -25.05 16.57
CA SER A 137 -1.72 -24.92 16.18
C SER A 137 -0.84 -25.26 17.38
N GLU A 138 -0.27 -26.46 17.41
CA GLU A 138 0.92 -26.74 18.20
C GLU A 138 2.00 -25.74 17.78
N GLY A 139 2.42 -24.90 18.73
CA GLY A 139 3.44 -23.89 18.52
C GLY A 139 4.73 -24.50 17.98
N PHE A 140 5.39 -23.77 17.07
CA PHE A 140 6.69 -24.13 16.51
C PHE A 140 7.71 -24.30 17.65
N GLN A 141 7.96 -25.53 18.09
CA GLN A 141 9.06 -25.86 18.99
C GLN A 141 10.34 -25.97 18.15
N PRO A 142 11.30 -25.04 18.27
CA PRO A 142 12.56 -25.13 17.55
C PRO A 142 13.30 -26.38 18.06
N THR A 143 13.45 -27.38 17.21
CA THR A 143 14.18 -28.59 17.58
C THR A 143 15.66 -28.28 17.76
N THR A 144 16.28 -28.86 18.80
CA THR A 144 17.67 -28.65 19.26
C THR A 144 18.72 -28.74 18.14
N LYS A 145 18.45 -29.48 17.06
CA LYS A 145 19.33 -29.60 15.89
C LYS A 145 19.50 -28.29 15.11
N ILE A 146 18.46 -27.47 15.03
CA ILE A 146 18.49 -26.18 14.32
C ILE A 146 19.36 -25.18 15.10
N VAL A 147 19.25 -25.18 16.43
CA VAL A 147 20.05 -24.31 17.32
C VAL A 147 21.55 -24.63 17.19
N PHE A 148 21.94 -25.91 17.19
CA PHE A 148 23.34 -26.30 17.00
C PHE A 148 23.86 -25.98 15.60
N GLY A 149 23.03 -26.08 14.56
CA GLY A 149 23.39 -25.69 13.20
C GLY A 149 23.74 -24.20 13.10
N VAL A 150 22.93 -23.34 13.72
CA VAL A 150 23.16 -21.89 13.73
C VAL A 150 24.44 -21.53 14.51
N ILE A 151 24.62 -22.11 15.70
CA ILE A 151 25.82 -21.86 16.52
C ILE A 151 27.09 -22.33 15.79
N GLY A 152 27.06 -23.51 15.17
CA GLY A 152 28.17 -24.04 14.40
C GLY A 152 28.57 -23.12 13.24
N PHE A 153 27.58 -22.61 12.49
CA PHE A 153 27.83 -21.69 11.38
C PHE A 153 28.51 -20.40 11.83
N PHE A 154 28.01 -19.74 12.88
CA PHE A 154 28.61 -18.50 13.38
C PHE A 154 30.01 -18.71 13.96
N THR A 155 30.26 -19.87 14.59
CA THR A 155 31.60 -20.21 15.13
C THR A 155 32.62 -20.38 14.00
N LEU A 156 32.22 -21.04 12.91
CA LEU A 156 33.07 -21.26 11.74
C LEU A 156 33.37 -19.94 11.02
N LEU A 157 32.38 -19.05 10.96
CA LEU A 157 32.51 -17.71 10.39
C LEU A 157 33.44 -16.82 11.24
N TYR A 158 33.35 -16.91 12.57
CA TYR A 158 34.25 -16.21 13.48
C TYR A 158 35.71 -16.66 13.29
N LEU A 159 35.96 -17.97 13.24
CA LEU A 159 37.31 -18.51 13.02
C LEU A 159 37.89 -18.11 11.66
N LEU A 160 37.05 -18.02 10.62
CA LEU A 160 37.48 -17.55 9.30
C LEU A 160 37.93 -16.08 9.34
N VAL A 161 37.16 -15.22 10.01
CA VAL A 161 37.48 -13.80 10.14
C VAL A 161 38.75 -13.59 10.97
N ASP A 162 38.92 -14.36 12.05
CA ASP A 162 40.12 -14.32 12.90
C ASP A 162 41.38 -14.75 12.12
N TRP A 163 41.27 -15.80 11.29
CA TRP A 163 42.36 -16.25 10.43
C TRP A 163 42.76 -15.19 9.37
N ILE A 164 41.78 -14.54 8.73
CA ILE A 164 42.04 -13.46 7.76
C ILE A 164 42.71 -12.27 8.45
N ASN A 165 42.24 -11.88 9.63
CA ASN A 165 42.83 -10.78 10.38
C ASN A 165 44.26 -11.09 10.85
N GLY A 166 44.55 -12.35 11.20
CA GLY A 166 45.90 -12.81 11.54
C GLY A 166 46.88 -12.77 10.37
N GLN A 167 46.41 -12.93 9.12
CA GLN A 167 47.25 -12.76 7.92
C GLN A 167 47.49 -11.30 7.52
N LEU A 168 46.62 -10.38 7.93
CA LEU A 168 46.69 -8.96 7.57
C LEU A 168 47.35 -8.08 8.66
N GLY A 169 47.51 -8.61 9.88
CA GLY A 169 48.14 -7.93 11.02
C GLY A 169 49.61 -8.31 11.28
N GLY A 170 50.26 -9.01 10.34
CA GLY A 170 51.69 -9.33 10.36
C GLY A 170 52.48 -8.48 9.38
#